data_AF-A0A939KX01-F1
#
_entry.id   AF-A0A939KX01-F1
#
_cell.length_a   1.000
_cell.length_b   1.000
_cell.length_c   1.000
_cell.angle_alpha   90.00
_cell.angle_beta   90.00
_cell.angle_gamma   90.00
#
_symmetry.space_group_name_H-M   'P 1'
#
loop_
_entity.id
_entity.type
_entity.pdbx_description
1 polymer ?
#
loop_
_entity_poly.entity_id
_entity_poly.type
_entity_poly.pdbx_seq_one_letter_code
_entity_poly.pdbx_strand_id
1 'polypeptide(L)'
;MSDIFITIRNQNDNAMTSVDGMAFVAILKQDGSIVDRKLVGLRFADAQFPNMPPGQYTAIAFHESVNPPSASQEVTLLASELLDVRFQYLEPERQLLRVIVQHIPFDMTDL
;
A
#
# COMPACT_ATOMS: atom_id res chain seq x y z
N MET A 1 15.36 -3.60 11.37
CA MET A 1 13.93 -3.93 11.16
C MET A 1 13.43 -3.03 10.06
N SER A 2 12.63 -3.53 9.12
CA SER A 2 12.05 -2.72 8.05
C SER A 2 10.57 -3.04 7.93
N ASP A 3 9.76 -2.04 7.59
CA ASP A 3 8.31 -2.15 7.53
C ASP A 3 7.80 -1.68 6.16
N ILE A 4 6.72 -2.31 5.68
CA ILE A 4 5.99 -1.85 4.48
C ILE A 4 4.60 -1.41 4.92
N PHE A 5 4.18 -0.23 4.48
CA PHE A 5 2.81 0.26 4.59
C PHE A 5 2.21 0.31 3.19
N ILE A 6 1.02 -0.27 3.03
CA ILE A 6 0.18 -0.04 1.86
C ILE A 6 -0.95 0.88 2.28
N THR A 7 -1.02 2.07 1.70
CA THR A 7 -2.05 3.07 2.03
C THR A 7 -2.97 3.35 0.84
N ILE A 8 -4.26 3.50 1.10
CA ILE A 8 -5.28 3.79 0.08
C ILE A 8 -5.84 5.19 0.32
N ARG A 9 -5.72 6.06 -0.68
CA ARG A 9 -6.15 7.46 -0.60
C ARG A 9 -7.05 7.82 -1.77
N ASN A 10 -7.94 8.79 -1.58
CA ASN A 10 -8.68 9.38 -2.69
C ASN A 10 -7.91 10.53 -3.38
N GLN A 11 -8.51 11.18 -4.38
CA GLN A 11 -7.91 12.27 -5.15
C GLN A 11 -7.51 13.49 -4.30
N ASN A 12 -8.10 13.63 -3.11
CA ASN A 12 -7.84 14.71 -2.16
C ASN A 12 -6.90 14.29 -1.02
N ASP A 13 -6.23 13.14 -1.14
CA ASP A 13 -5.36 12.53 -0.11
C ASP A 13 -6.10 12.11 1.18
N ASN A 14 -7.42 12.03 1.16
CA ASN A 14 -8.19 11.51 2.28
C ASN A 14 -8.10 9.98 2.33
N ALA A 15 -8.16 9.41 3.54
CA ALA A 15 -8.20 7.97 3.76
C ALA A 15 -9.42 7.35 3.03
N MET A 16 -9.18 6.38 2.17
CA MET A 16 -10.23 5.67 1.41
C MET A 16 -10.22 4.19 1.77
N THR A 17 -10.94 3.84 2.83
CA THR A 17 -10.90 2.51 3.45
C THR A 17 -11.70 1.47 2.67
N SER A 18 -12.80 1.90 2.06
CA SER A 18 -13.84 1.03 1.51
C SER A 18 -14.61 1.68 0.38
N VAL A 19 -15.13 0.89 -0.54
CA VAL A 19 -16.16 1.30 -1.51
C VAL A 19 -17.41 0.45 -1.26
N ASP A 20 -18.58 1.10 -1.20
CA ASP A 20 -19.87 0.43 -0.94
C ASP A 20 -19.87 -0.45 0.34
N GLY A 21 -19.11 -0.05 1.36
CA GLY A 21 -19.00 -0.76 2.64
C GLY A 21 -18.03 -1.95 2.65
N MET A 22 -17.42 -2.28 1.52
CA MET A 22 -16.40 -3.34 1.40
C MET A 22 -15.00 -2.73 1.49
N ALA A 23 -14.13 -3.27 2.34
CA ALA A 23 -12.80 -2.71 2.54
C ALA A 23 -11.83 -3.14 1.42
N PHE A 24 -10.86 -2.27 1.10
CA PHE A 24 -9.74 -2.65 0.25
C PHE A 24 -8.91 -3.78 0.88
N VAL A 25 -8.33 -4.61 0.02
CA VAL A 25 -7.37 -5.64 0.42
C VAL A 25 -5.99 -5.22 -0.06
N ALA A 26 -5.04 -5.11 0.86
CA ALA A 26 -3.63 -4.97 0.57
C ALA A 26 -2.99 -6.36 0.49
N ILE A 27 -2.25 -6.63 -0.58
CA ILE A 27 -1.58 -7.90 -0.82
C ILE A 27 -0.11 -7.60 -1.08
N LEU A 28 0.77 -8.36 -0.44
CA LEU A 28 2.21 -8.31 -0.66
C LEU A 28 2.68 -9.62 -1.28
N LYS A 29 3.40 -9.52 -2.40
CA LYS A 29 4.02 -10.68 -3.06
C LYS A 29 5.54 -10.59 -3.07
N GLN A 30 6.18 -11.75 -3.10
CA GLN A 30 7.61 -11.94 -3.34
C GLN A 30 7.77 -13.16 -4.24
N ASP A 31 8.58 -13.04 -5.29
CA ASP A 31 8.84 -14.12 -6.27
C ASP A 31 7.55 -14.77 -6.83
N GLY A 32 6.54 -13.92 -7.12
CA GLY A 32 5.24 -14.34 -7.64
C GLY A 32 4.28 -14.95 -6.62
N SER A 33 4.75 -15.27 -5.41
CA SER A 33 3.95 -15.86 -4.34
C SER A 33 3.42 -14.79 -3.38
N ILE A 34 2.21 -15.00 -2.85
CA ILE A 34 1.65 -14.11 -1.81
C ILE A 34 2.40 -14.39 -0.51
N VAL A 35 3.03 -13.35 0.03
CA VAL A 35 3.69 -13.38 1.35
C VAL A 35 2.64 -13.16 2.44
N ASP A 36 1.80 -12.13 2.27
CA ASP A 36 0.76 -11.77 3.22
C ASP A 36 -0.37 -10.98 2.53
N ARG A 37 -1.55 -10.96 3.16
CA ARG A 37 -2.71 -10.17 2.73
C ARG A 37 -3.48 -9.64 3.93
N LYS A 38 -3.90 -8.38 3.88
CA LYS A 38 -4.61 -7.72 4.97
C LYS A 38 -5.75 -6.87 4.44
N LEU A 39 -6.83 -6.78 5.22
CA LEU A 39 -7.81 -5.71 5.02
C LEU A 39 -7.17 -4.39 5.42
N VAL A 40 -7.46 -3.37 4.63
CA VAL A 40 -7.04 -2.00 4.93
C VAL A 40 -7.79 -1.49 6.17
N GLY A 41 -7.06 -0.91 7.11
CA GLY A 41 -7.57 -0.46 8.39
C GLY A 41 -8.58 0.68 8.26
N LEU A 42 -9.66 0.61 9.04
CA LEU A 42 -10.77 1.57 8.97
C LEU A 42 -10.42 2.99 9.44
N ARG A 43 -9.33 3.17 10.19
CA ARG A 43 -8.98 4.46 10.78
C ARG A 43 -8.10 5.31 9.87
N PHE A 44 -7.10 4.70 9.25
CA PHE A 44 -6.09 5.44 8.48
C PHE A 44 -5.96 4.96 7.02
N ALA A 45 -6.81 4.01 6.60
CA ALA A 45 -6.76 3.38 5.29
C ALA A 45 -5.39 2.78 4.96
N ASP A 46 -4.78 2.09 5.94
CA ASP A 46 -3.47 1.48 5.85
C ASP A 46 -3.49 -0.02 6.16
N ALA A 47 -2.53 -0.74 5.59
CA ALA A 47 -2.17 -2.10 5.98
C ALA A 47 -0.66 -2.16 6.24
N GLN A 48 -0.29 -2.46 7.48
CA GLN A 48 1.10 -2.58 7.90
C GLN A 48 1.61 -4.02 7.76
N PHE A 49 2.79 -4.17 7.18
CA PHE A 49 3.57 -5.41 7.12
C PHE A 49 4.88 -5.19 7.88
N PRO A 50 4.93 -5.53 9.18
CA PRO A 50 6.08 -5.24 10.02
C PRO A 50 7.16 -6.31 9.91
N ASN A 51 8.42 -5.95 10.22
CA ASN A 51 9.56 -6.88 10.26
C ASN A 51 9.85 -7.59 8.93
N MET A 52 9.63 -6.93 7.81
CA MET A 52 9.88 -7.51 6.50
C MET A 52 11.39 -7.55 6.20
N PRO A 53 11.92 -8.67 5.68
CA PRO A 53 13.31 -8.72 5.25
C PRO A 53 13.54 -7.81 4.04
N PRO A 54 14.70 -7.13 3.93
CA PRO A 54 15.02 -6.35 2.74
C PRO A 54 14.96 -7.21 1.47
N GLY A 55 14.48 -6.65 0.36
CA GLY A 55 14.30 -7.39 -0.88
C GLY A 55 13.31 -6.76 -1.84
N GLN A 56 13.06 -7.44 -2.96
CA GLN A 56 12.06 -7.04 -3.94
C GLN A 56 10.68 -7.59 -3.57
N TYR A 57 9.67 -6.74 -3.68
CA TYR A 57 8.28 -7.08 -3.43
C TYR A 57 7.38 -6.51 -4.51
N THR A 58 6.16 -7.05 -4.61
CA THR A 58 5.06 -6.41 -5.33
C THR A 58 3.98 -6.05 -4.32
N ALA A 59 3.75 -4.76 -4.13
CA ALA A 59 2.63 -4.23 -3.37
C ALA A 59 1.40 -4.16 -4.28
N ILE A 60 0.26 -4.62 -3.78
CA ILE A 60 -0.99 -4.67 -4.56
C ILE A 60 -2.13 -4.13 -3.71
N ALA A 61 -2.91 -3.22 -4.27
CA ALA A 61 -4.22 -2.84 -3.76
C ALA A 61 -5.30 -3.52 -4.60
N PHE A 62 -6.27 -4.16 -3.95
CA PHE A 62 -7.39 -4.83 -4.58
C PHE A 62 -8.74 -4.39 -4.00
N HIS A 63 -9.70 -4.15 -4.87
CA HIS A 63 -11.11 -3.98 -4.54
C HIS A 63 -11.97 -4.33 -5.75
N GLU A 64 -13.03 -5.12 -5.59
CA GLU A 64 -13.84 -5.59 -6.74
C GLU A 64 -14.57 -4.46 -7.48
N SER A 65 -14.98 -3.41 -6.75
CA SER A 65 -15.74 -2.29 -7.29
C SER A 65 -14.92 -1.13 -7.86
N VAL A 66 -13.59 -1.26 -7.96
CA VAL A 66 -12.72 -0.23 -8.59
C VAL A 66 -12.21 -0.70 -9.96
N ASN A 67 -11.78 0.23 -10.80
CA ASN A 67 -11.30 -0.05 -12.14
C ASN A 67 -9.88 0.52 -12.36
N PRO A 68 -8.87 -0.32 -12.62
CA PRO A 68 -8.92 -1.79 -12.59
C PRO A 68 -9.15 -2.33 -11.15
N PRO A 69 -9.74 -3.53 -10.97
CA PRO A 69 -9.99 -4.11 -9.63
C PRO A 69 -8.74 -4.36 -8.80
N SER A 70 -7.58 -4.44 -9.46
CA SER A 70 -6.29 -4.47 -8.80
C SER A 70 -5.32 -3.48 -9.44
N ALA A 71 -4.47 -2.91 -8.60
CA ALA A 71 -3.32 -2.11 -8.98
C ALA A 71 -2.08 -2.67 -8.29
N SER A 72 -0.97 -2.76 -8.99
CA SER A 72 0.28 -3.33 -8.47
C SER A 72 1.46 -2.40 -8.69
N GLN A 73 2.41 -2.41 -7.76
CA GLN A 73 3.66 -1.68 -7.85
C GLN A 73 4.80 -2.57 -7.36
N GLU A 74 5.81 -2.76 -8.20
CA GLU A 74 7.08 -3.36 -7.79
C GLU A 74 7.84 -2.36 -6.93
N VAL A 75 8.37 -2.83 -5.80
CA VAL A 75 9.09 -2.00 -4.83
C VAL A 75 10.27 -2.76 -4.25
N THR A 76 11.33 -2.03 -3.92
CA THR A 76 12.48 -2.56 -3.19
C THR A 76 12.37 -2.09 -1.74
N LEU A 77 12.40 -3.01 -0.78
CA LEU A 77 12.55 -2.68 0.64
C LEU A 77 14.02 -2.73 1.02
N LEU A 78 14.54 -1.63 1.54
CA LEU A 78 15.89 -1.49 2.07
C LEU A 78 15.95 -1.87 3.56
N ALA A 79 17.16 -1.99 4.08
CA ALA A 79 17.38 -2.23 5.50
C ALA A 79 17.11 -0.96 6.32
N SER A 80 16.43 -1.13 7.46
CA SER A 80 16.17 -0.05 8.42
C SER A 80 15.35 1.11 7.86
N GLU A 81 14.27 0.80 7.13
CA GLU A 81 13.33 1.80 6.63
C GLU A 81 11.86 1.42 6.83
N LEU A 82 11.01 2.43 6.76
CA LEU A 82 9.59 2.33 6.47
C LEU A 82 9.36 2.68 4.99
N LEU A 83 8.74 1.77 4.27
CA LEU A 83 8.32 1.98 2.88
C LEU A 83 6.81 2.22 2.80
N ASP A 84 6.36 3.43 2.48
CA ASP A 84 4.95 3.73 2.20
C ASP A 84 4.66 3.57 0.70
N VAL A 85 3.77 2.66 0.35
CA VAL A 85 3.24 2.46 -0.99
C VAL A 85 1.78 2.92 -1.01
N ARG A 86 1.57 4.11 -1.55
CA ARG A 86 0.27 4.79 -1.58
C ARG A 86 -0.41 4.61 -2.92
N PHE A 87 -1.56 3.94 -2.92
CA PHE A 87 -2.45 3.86 -4.07
C PHE A 87 -3.49 4.97 -3.98
N GLN A 88 -3.48 5.87 -4.96
CA GLN A 88 -4.40 7.00 -5.01
C GLN A 88 -5.49 6.73 -6.05
N TYR A 89 -6.74 6.66 -5.60
CA TYR A 89 -7.91 6.46 -6.44
C TYR A 89 -8.68 7.77 -6.64
N LEU A 90 -9.23 7.95 -7.81
CA LEU A 90 -10.29 8.91 -8.07
C LEU A 90 -11.60 8.28 -7.59
N GLU A 91 -12.11 8.78 -6.47
CA GLU A 91 -13.26 8.17 -5.80
C GLU A 91 -14.55 8.18 -6.65
N PRO A 92 -14.92 9.28 -7.35
CA PRO A 92 -16.18 9.30 -8.11
C PRO A 92 -16.20 8.29 -9.28
N GLU A 93 -15.09 8.18 -10.00
CA GLU A 93 -14.91 7.26 -11.13
C GLU A 93 -14.36 5.88 -10.71
N ARG A 94 -14.04 5.71 -9.42
CA ARG A 94 -13.46 4.50 -8.83
C ARG A 94 -12.22 4.03 -9.58
N GLN A 95 -11.39 4.96 -10.03
CA GLN A 95 -10.27 4.68 -10.93
C GLN A 95 -8.93 4.92 -10.25
N LEU A 96 -7.95 4.03 -10.46
CA LEU A 96 -6.58 4.32 -10.01
C LEU A 96 -6.03 5.55 -10.75
N LEU A 97 -5.63 6.58 -10.00
CA LEU A 97 -4.97 7.77 -10.55
C LEU A 97 -3.45 7.57 -10.64
N ARG A 98 -2.84 7.09 -9.55
CA ARG A 98 -1.39 6.89 -9.46
C ARG A 98 -1.01 6.03 -8.26
N VAL A 99 0.22 5.56 -8.28
CA VAL A 99 0.90 4.97 -7.12
C VAL A 99 2.08 5.86 -6.75
N ILE A 100 2.26 6.12 -5.46
CA ILE A 100 3.38 6.88 -4.92
C ILE A 100 4.15 5.95 -3.97
N VAL A 101 5.48 5.94 -4.09
CA VAL A 101 6.37 5.17 -3.22
C VAL A 101 7.26 6.14 -2.46
N GLN A 102 7.31 6.00 -1.13
CA GLN A 102 8.14 6.83 -0.26
C GLN A 102 8.99 5.94 0.64
N HIS A 103 10.30 6.18 0.61
CA HIS A 103 11.28 5.53 1.48
C HIS A 103 11.58 6.44 2.65
N ILE A 104 11.38 5.94 3.87
CA ILE A 104 11.55 6.69 5.12
C ILE A 104 12.58 5.93 5.97
N PRO A 105 13.86 6.31 5.96
CA PRO A 105 14.87 5.69 6.80
C PRO A 105 14.52 5.85 8.28
N PHE A 106 14.76 4.81 9.08
CA PHE A 106 14.58 4.89 10.54
C PHE A 106 15.69 5.65 11.25
N ASP A 107 16.86 5.79 10.60
CA ASP A 107 17.95 6.61 11.11
C ASP A 107 17.79 8.04 10.58
N MET A 108 17.06 8.87 11.34
CA MET A 108 16.95 10.31 11.10
C MET A 108 18.03 11.05 11.88
N THR A 109 19.30 10.74 11.63
CA THR A 109 20.43 11.44 12.27
C THR A 109 20.81 12.75 11.59
N ASP A 110 20.26 13.07 10.42
CA ASP A 110 20.56 14.30 9.66
C ASP A 110 19.31 15.13 9.32
N LEU A 111 18.60 15.63 10.35
CA LEU A 111 17.71 16.81 10.25
C LEU A 111 18.04 17.84 11.32
#